data_AF-A0A7D8YYS7-F1
#
_entry.id   AF-A0A7D8YYS7-F1
#
_cell.length_a   1.000
_cell.length_b   1.000
_cell.length_c   1.000
_cell.angle_alpha   90.00
_cell.angle_beta   90.00
_cell.angle_gamma   90.00
#
_symmetry.space_group_name_H-M   'P 1'
#
loop_
_entity.id
_entity.type
_entity.pdbx_description
1 polymer ?
#
loop_
_entity_poly.entity_id
_entity_poly.type
_entity_poly.pdbx_seq_one_letter_code
_entity_poly.pdbx_strand_id
1 'polypeptide(L)'
;MRPSPAVLRQLARNAPPPAPVPTAAAFALVRDLLADRPRHFREILLDGVGAKQTIAAVYPASARLKGKAKAVVEDVGAVDIPKEHPFVSSTYLKKHILPVLASQKLIAKEWRKAAPGSALERAHHPHTERKHAMWVLQDGGVAGTRWDNLTSGTVTARLLQRQGHEVVLEAAAQKAAEREARFESGEETRSDKDVMAWADRPKGFTVTAERLHLNRRRARRRDFKEVHAAAKAAERAETEALTRELVEKLRSKA
;
A
#
# COMPACT_ATOMS: atom_id res chain seq x y z
N MET A 1 -27.69 16.36 3.48
CA MET A 1 -28.43 15.81 2.29
C MET A 1 -28.01 14.37 2.00
N ARG A 2 -28.92 13.38 1.91
CA ARG A 2 -28.54 12.01 1.53
C ARG A 2 -28.29 11.91 0.02
N PRO A 3 -27.20 11.28 -0.45
CA PRO A 3 -26.97 11.09 -1.88
C PRO A 3 -28.14 10.31 -2.49
N SER A 4 -28.64 10.80 -3.63
CA SER A 4 -29.73 10.16 -4.36
C SER A 4 -29.41 8.67 -4.64
N PRO A 5 -30.40 7.76 -4.60
CA PRO A 5 -30.21 6.36 -4.97
C PRO A 5 -29.57 6.18 -6.36
N ALA A 6 -29.79 7.14 -7.28
CA ALA A 6 -29.17 7.15 -8.60
C ALA A 6 -27.65 7.38 -8.51
N VAL A 7 -27.20 8.29 -7.65
CA VAL A 7 -25.78 8.56 -7.41
C VAL A 7 -25.11 7.36 -6.76
N LEU A 8 -25.77 6.71 -5.78
CA LEU A 8 -25.25 5.49 -5.16
C LEU A 8 -25.12 4.33 -6.15
N ARG A 9 -26.10 4.14 -7.05
CA ARG A 9 -26.01 3.14 -8.12
C ARG A 9 -24.91 3.45 -9.13
N GLN A 10 -24.72 4.72 -9.49
CA GLN A 10 -23.66 5.14 -10.41
C GLN A 10 -22.27 4.97 -9.79
N LEU A 11 -22.12 5.29 -8.49
CA LEU A 11 -20.90 5.04 -7.73
C LEU A 11 -20.61 3.53 -7.62
N ALA A 12 -21.62 2.69 -7.41
CA ALA A 12 -21.47 1.24 -7.37
C ALA A 12 -21.09 0.65 -8.75
N ARG A 13 -21.62 1.19 -9.86
CA ARG A 13 -21.27 0.76 -11.22
C ARG A 13 -19.85 1.16 -11.63
N ASN A 14 -19.36 2.30 -11.14
CA ASN A 14 -18.01 2.79 -11.40
C ASN A 14 -16.98 2.25 -10.40
N ALA A 15 -17.42 1.50 -9.39
CA ALA A 15 -16.49 0.84 -8.48
C ALA A 15 -15.64 -0.15 -9.29
N PRO A 16 -14.31 -0.13 -9.13
CA PRO A 16 -13.48 -1.16 -9.75
C PRO A 16 -13.98 -2.54 -9.29
N PRO A 17 -13.93 -3.55 -10.17
CA PRO A 17 -14.32 -4.90 -9.79
C PRO A 17 -13.55 -5.31 -8.53
N PRO A 18 -14.19 -6.05 -7.61
CA PRO A 18 -13.51 -6.53 -6.41
C PRO A 18 -12.24 -7.26 -6.83
N ALA A 19 -11.13 -6.95 -6.16
CA ALA A 19 -9.87 -7.62 -6.44
C ALA A 19 -10.05 -9.13 -6.32
N PRO A 20 -9.39 -9.93 -7.17
CA PRO A 20 -9.51 -11.38 -7.09
C PRO A 20 -9.10 -11.88 -5.70
N VAL A 21 -9.58 -13.06 -5.34
CA VAL A 21 -9.22 -13.68 -4.06
C VAL A 21 -7.85 -14.33 -4.19
N PRO A 22 -6.94 -14.18 -3.21
CA PRO A 22 -5.71 -14.97 -3.08
C PRO A 22 -5.94 -16.46 -3.30
N THR A 23 -5.22 -17.06 -4.25
CA THR A 23 -5.30 -18.50 -4.52
C THR A 23 -4.23 -19.27 -3.74
N ALA A 24 -4.52 -20.52 -3.38
CA ALA A 24 -3.57 -21.42 -2.71
C ALA A 24 -2.28 -21.59 -3.53
N ALA A 25 -2.41 -21.70 -4.86
CA ALA A 25 -1.28 -21.76 -5.79
C ALA A 25 -0.37 -20.53 -5.70
N ALA A 26 -0.93 -19.34 -5.47
CA ALA A 26 -0.11 -18.13 -5.33
C ALA A 26 0.73 -18.16 -4.05
N PHE A 27 0.19 -18.69 -2.96
CA PHE A 27 0.95 -18.85 -1.71
C PHE A 27 2.02 -19.92 -1.81
N ALA A 28 1.72 -21.07 -2.41
CA ALA A 28 2.69 -22.14 -2.66
C ALA A 28 3.87 -21.62 -3.50
N LEU A 29 3.58 -20.92 -4.61
CA LEU A 29 4.60 -20.33 -5.48
C LEU A 29 5.52 -19.36 -4.70
N VAL A 30 4.98 -18.50 -3.83
CA VAL A 30 5.81 -17.59 -3.02
C VAL A 30 6.65 -18.37 -1.99
N ARG A 31 6.10 -19.42 -1.38
CA ARG A 31 6.82 -20.29 -0.45
C ARG A 31 8.03 -20.92 -1.15
N ASP A 32 7.80 -21.54 -2.31
CA ASP A 32 8.84 -22.23 -3.08
C ASP A 32 9.94 -21.25 -3.50
N LEU A 33 9.56 -20.06 -4.00
CA LEU A 33 10.53 -19.03 -4.38
C LEU A 33 11.36 -18.54 -3.18
N LEU A 34 10.77 -18.40 -2.00
CA LEU A 34 11.48 -17.90 -0.81
C LEU A 34 12.24 -18.99 -0.05
N ALA A 35 11.94 -20.28 -0.29
CA ALA A 35 12.63 -21.40 0.34
C ALA A 35 14.11 -21.46 -0.06
N ASP A 36 14.43 -21.15 -1.33
CA ASP A 36 15.81 -21.17 -1.81
C ASP A 36 16.67 -20.08 -1.18
N ARG A 37 16.13 -18.86 -1.12
CA ARG A 37 16.84 -17.67 -0.65
C ARG A 37 15.89 -16.49 -0.40
N PRO A 38 16.30 -15.51 0.41
CA PRO A 38 15.63 -14.21 0.46
C PRO A 38 15.57 -13.57 -0.92
N ARG A 39 14.40 -13.05 -1.30
CA ARG A 39 14.19 -12.40 -2.62
C ARG A 39 13.59 -11.01 -2.49
N HIS A 40 13.97 -10.13 -3.41
CA HIS A 40 13.29 -8.85 -3.55
C HIS A 40 11.91 -9.04 -4.19
N PHE A 41 10.96 -8.13 -3.93
CA PHE A 41 9.61 -8.19 -4.53
C PHE A 41 9.63 -8.41 -6.06
N ARG A 42 10.53 -7.72 -6.76
CA ARG A 42 10.65 -7.87 -8.23
C ARG A 42 11.19 -9.22 -8.67
N GLU A 43 12.09 -9.84 -7.88
CA GLU A 43 12.61 -11.18 -8.18
C GLU A 43 11.50 -12.21 -8.01
N ILE A 44 10.73 -12.13 -6.92
CA ILE A 44 9.56 -12.99 -6.71
C ILE A 44 8.59 -12.88 -7.90
N LEU A 45 8.36 -11.67 -8.39
CA LEU A 45 7.49 -11.43 -9.53
C LEU A 45 8.04 -12.03 -10.84
N LEU A 46 9.31 -11.78 -11.15
CA LEU A 46 9.94 -12.24 -12.39
C LEU A 46 10.09 -13.75 -12.43
N ASP A 47 10.63 -14.32 -11.35
CA ASP A 47 10.86 -15.75 -11.23
C ASP A 47 9.53 -16.51 -11.17
N GLY A 48 8.53 -15.96 -10.48
CA GLY A 48 7.19 -16.57 -10.39
C GLY A 48 6.48 -16.64 -11.73
N VAL A 49 6.62 -15.62 -12.58
CA VAL A 49 6.04 -15.60 -13.95
C VAL A 49 6.89 -16.42 -14.93
N GLY A 50 8.06 -16.92 -14.52
CA GLY A 50 9.02 -17.55 -15.43
C GLY A 50 9.66 -16.57 -16.43
N ALA A 51 9.57 -15.27 -16.15
CA ALA A 51 10.09 -14.23 -17.03
C ALA A 51 11.62 -14.11 -16.88
N LYS A 52 12.37 -14.51 -17.91
CA LYS A 52 13.84 -14.36 -17.99
C LYS A 52 14.28 -12.91 -18.26
N GLN A 53 13.59 -11.90 -17.72
CA GLN A 53 14.03 -10.51 -17.84
C GLN A 53 15.04 -10.21 -16.73
N THR A 54 16.18 -9.62 -17.11
CA THR A 54 17.17 -9.16 -16.14
C THR A 54 16.67 -7.89 -15.45
N ILE A 55 16.73 -7.86 -14.12
CA ILE A 55 16.34 -6.67 -13.33
C ILE A 55 17.12 -5.42 -13.76
N ALA A 56 18.35 -5.58 -14.24
CA ALA A 56 19.18 -4.51 -14.80
C ALA A 56 18.57 -3.86 -16.05
N ALA A 57 17.79 -4.58 -16.86
CA ALA A 57 17.08 -3.99 -18.00
C ALA A 57 15.87 -3.15 -17.57
N VAL A 58 15.28 -3.48 -16.41
CA VAL A 58 14.04 -2.88 -15.88
C VAL A 58 14.30 -1.73 -14.90
N TYR A 59 15.46 -1.69 -14.28
CA TYR A 59 15.98 -0.46 -13.68
C TYR A 59 16.86 0.20 -14.73
N PRO A 60 16.38 1.20 -15.50
CA PRO A 60 17.29 1.95 -16.34
C PRO A 60 18.41 2.44 -15.42
N ALA A 61 19.65 2.02 -15.69
CA ALA A 61 20.84 2.48 -14.98
C ALA A 61 20.73 3.98 -14.96
N SER A 62 20.38 4.54 -13.79
CA SER A 62 19.66 5.81 -13.69
C SER A 62 20.32 6.82 -14.60
N ALA A 63 19.79 7.01 -15.81
CA ALA A 63 20.30 7.98 -16.73
C ALA A 63 20.03 9.27 -15.96
N ARG A 64 21.10 9.87 -15.45
CA ARG A 64 21.06 11.15 -14.75
C ARG A 64 20.71 12.18 -15.82
N LEU A 65 19.46 12.16 -16.27
CA LEU A 65 18.83 13.25 -16.98
C LEU A 65 18.82 14.38 -15.97
N LYS A 66 19.80 15.27 -16.12
CA LYS A 66 20.00 16.46 -15.32
C LYS A 66 18.84 17.40 -15.63
N GLY A 67 17.71 17.16 -14.97
CA GLY A 67 16.46 17.89 -15.17
C GLY A 67 15.28 17.06 -14.70
N LYS A 68 14.44 17.63 -13.82
CA LYS A 68 13.19 17.02 -13.34
C LYS A 68 12.10 17.03 -14.43
N ALA A 69 12.42 16.60 -15.65
CA ALA A 69 11.38 15.95 -16.43
C ALA A 69 11.01 14.72 -15.61
N LYS A 70 9.75 14.61 -15.19
CA LYS A 70 9.23 13.29 -14.84
C LYS A 70 9.54 12.49 -16.09
N ALA A 71 10.51 11.57 -16.00
CA ALA A 71 10.41 10.40 -16.83
C ALA A 71 8.97 9.96 -16.59
N VAL A 72 8.13 10.12 -17.60
CA VAL A 72 7.04 9.20 -17.79
C VAL A 72 7.82 7.90 -17.79
N VAL A 73 7.86 7.27 -16.63
CA VAL A 73 8.18 5.86 -16.56
C VAL A 73 6.97 5.30 -17.28
N GLU A 74 7.01 5.35 -18.62
CA GLU A 74 6.47 4.26 -19.41
C GLU A 74 6.94 3.04 -18.65
N ASP A 75 6.01 2.15 -18.33
CA ASP A 75 6.30 0.96 -17.53
C ASP A 75 7.26 0.06 -18.33
N VAL A 76 8.50 0.50 -18.49
CA VAL A 76 9.64 -0.20 -19.07
C VAL A 76 9.93 -1.30 -18.07
N GLY A 77 9.22 -2.41 -18.25
CA GLY A 77 9.20 -3.55 -17.35
C GLY A 77 7.97 -3.66 -16.44
N ALA A 78 6.78 -3.19 -16.87
CA ALA A 78 5.58 -3.90 -16.47
C ALA A 78 5.77 -5.37 -16.90
N VAL A 79 6.01 -6.24 -15.92
CA VAL A 79 6.06 -7.68 -16.17
C VAL A 79 4.65 -8.07 -16.61
N ASP A 80 4.51 -8.42 -17.88
CA ASP A 80 3.26 -8.93 -18.43
C ASP A 80 2.97 -10.28 -17.77
N ILE A 81 2.01 -10.26 -16.85
CA ILE A 81 1.60 -11.44 -16.10
C ILE A 81 0.43 -12.06 -16.88
N PRO A 82 0.52 -13.33 -17.30
CA PRO A 82 -0.59 -14.02 -17.94
C PRO A 82 -1.85 -13.93 -17.08
N LYS A 83 -3.02 -13.75 -17.70
CA LYS A 83 -4.29 -13.56 -16.98
C LYS A 83 -4.63 -14.70 -16.03
N GLU A 84 -4.18 -15.92 -16.35
CA GLU A 84 -4.40 -17.15 -15.58
C GLU A 84 -3.31 -17.40 -14.53
N HIS A 85 -2.32 -16.52 -14.43
CA HIS A 85 -1.23 -16.69 -13.48
C HIS A 85 -1.69 -16.48 -12.03
N PRO A 86 -1.17 -17.24 -11.04
CA PRO A 86 -1.57 -17.12 -9.64
C PRO A 86 -1.45 -15.71 -9.05
N PHE A 87 -0.49 -14.91 -9.53
CA PHE A 87 -0.32 -13.53 -9.09
C PHE A 87 -1.29 -12.54 -9.70
N VAL A 88 -1.95 -12.81 -10.83
CA VAL A 88 -2.88 -11.92 -11.57
C VAL A 88 -2.30 -10.56 -12.03
N SER A 89 -1.60 -9.82 -11.16
CA SER A 89 -0.89 -8.58 -11.41
C SER A 89 0.21 -8.36 -10.36
N SER A 90 1.18 -7.49 -10.66
CA SER A 90 2.21 -7.08 -9.69
C SER A 90 1.62 -6.43 -8.43
N THR A 91 0.57 -5.63 -8.63
CA THR A 91 -0.16 -4.97 -7.55
C THR A 91 -0.85 -5.97 -6.65
N TYR A 92 -1.34 -7.08 -7.21
CA TYR A 92 -2.02 -8.11 -6.45
C TYR A 92 -1.09 -8.87 -5.52
N LEU A 93 0.09 -9.31 -6.00
CA LEU A 93 1.13 -9.89 -5.14
C LEU A 93 1.46 -8.95 -3.97
N LYS A 94 1.64 -7.66 -4.27
CA LYS A 94 2.03 -6.64 -3.28
C LYS A 94 0.94 -6.33 -2.25
N LYS A 95 -0.33 -6.27 -2.66
CA LYS A 95 -1.45 -5.81 -1.81
C LYS A 95 -2.24 -6.93 -1.16
N HIS A 96 -2.20 -8.14 -1.70
CA HIS A 96 -3.05 -9.23 -1.22
C HIS A 96 -2.24 -10.42 -0.71
N ILE A 97 -1.21 -10.86 -1.45
CA ILE A 97 -0.46 -12.06 -1.05
C ILE A 97 0.54 -11.74 0.06
N LEU A 98 1.45 -10.80 -0.16
CA LEU A 98 2.52 -10.50 0.80
C LEU A 98 2.00 -9.99 2.17
N PRO A 99 0.96 -9.14 2.25
CA PRO A 99 0.43 -8.71 3.54
C PRO A 99 -0.19 -9.86 4.34
N VAL A 100 -0.87 -10.82 3.69
CA VAL A 100 -1.41 -12.00 4.35
C VAL A 100 -0.28 -12.87 4.90
N LEU A 101 0.75 -13.14 4.11
CA LEU A 101 1.92 -13.90 4.58
C LEU A 101 2.65 -13.21 5.74
N ALA A 102 2.81 -11.89 5.66
CA ALA A 102 3.42 -11.11 6.73
C ALA A 102 2.57 -11.11 8.01
N SER A 103 1.23 -11.03 7.88
CA SER A 103 0.30 -11.06 9.02
C SER A 103 0.39 -12.33 9.85
N GLN A 104 0.61 -13.46 9.17
CA GLN A 104 0.74 -14.76 9.80
C GLN A 104 2.17 -15.06 10.28
N LYS A 105 3.07 -14.07 10.18
CA LYS A 105 4.50 -14.18 10.49
C LYS A 105 5.19 -15.31 9.70
N LEU A 106 4.73 -15.56 8.47
CA LEU A 106 5.30 -16.56 7.57
C LEU A 106 6.46 -15.99 6.74
N ILE A 107 6.44 -14.69 6.52
CA ILE A 107 7.53 -13.95 5.89
C ILE A 107 7.84 -12.69 6.69
N ALA A 108 9.09 -12.24 6.63
CA ALA A 108 9.53 -10.96 7.18
C ALA A 108 10.17 -10.10 6.10
N LYS A 109 10.09 -8.78 6.27
CA LYS A 109 10.76 -7.82 5.40
C LYS A 109 12.04 -7.33 6.08
N GLU A 110 13.19 -7.64 5.49
CA GLU A 110 14.49 -7.31 6.05
C GLU A 110 15.36 -6.52 5.08
N TRP A 111 16.21 -5.64 5.59
CA TRP A 111 17.16 -4.87 4.78
C TRP A 111 18.49 -5.64 4.67
N ARG A 112 18.67 -6.39 3.58
CA ARG A 112 19.85 -7.24 3.33
C ARG A 112 20.61 -6.78 2.07
N LYS A 113 21.89 -7.18 1.96
CA LYS A 113 22.62 -7.07 0.69
C LYS A 113 21.99 -8.05 -0.32
N ALA A 114 22.04 -7.70 -1.61
CA ALA A 114 21.56 -8.61 -2.65
C ALA A 114 22.35 -9.93 -2.60
N ALA A 115 21.68 -11.05 -2.87
CA ALA A 115 22.36 -12.34 -2.88
C ALA A 115 23.37 -12.40 -4.05
N PRO A 116 24.52 -13.07 -3.88
CA PRO A 116 25.48 -13.25 -4.95
C PRO A 116 24.84 -13.97 -6.15
N GLY A 117 25.14 -13.52 -7.37
CA GLY A 117 24.56 -13.98 -8.63
C GLY A 117 23.12 -13.53 -8.90
N SER A 118 22.48 -12.79 -7.97
CA SER A 118 21.11 -12.33 -8.15
C SER A 118 21.00 -11.30 -9.29
N ALA A 119 19.81 -11.21 -9.90
CA ALA A 119 19.57 -10.19 -10.92
C ALA A 119 19.63 -8.77 -10.31
N LEU A 120 19.29 -8.64 -9.02
CA LEU A 120 19.41 -7.40 -8.29
C LEU A 120 20.88 -6.99 -8.09
N GLU A 121 21.75 -7.93 -7.71
CA GLU A 121 23.18 -7.67 -7.56
C GLU A 121 23.80 -7.21 -8.88
N ARG A 122 23.50 -7.90 -9.99
CA ARG A 122 23.98 -7.53 -11.34
C ARG A 122 23.50 -6.15 -11.80
N ALA A 123 22.36 -5.69 -11.31
CA ALA A 123 21.84 -4.36 -11.64
C ALA A 123 22.55 -3.23 -10.88
N HIS A 124 23.30 -3.54 -9.83
CA HIS A 124 23.98 -2.54 -9.02
C HIS A 124 25.46 -2.41 -9.37
N HIS A 125 25.96 -1.18 -9.30
CA HIS A 125 27.39 -0.94 -9.46
C HIS A 125 28.16 -1.58 -8.29
N PRO A 126 29.33 -2.19 -8.57
CA PRO A 126 30.13 -2.92 -7.57
C PRO A 126 30.48 -2.11 -6.32
N HIS A 127 30.47 -0.78 -6.42
CA HIS A 127 30.93 0.12 -5.36
C HIS A 127 29.84 0.60 -4.40
N THR A 128 28.58 0.18 -4.57
CA THR A 128 27.49 0.58 -3.66
C THR A 128 27.00 -0.59 -2.81
N GLU A 129 27.38 -0.61 -1.53
CA GLU A 129 26.87 -1.56 -0.52
C GLU A 129 25.41 -1.27 -0.12
N ARG A 130 24.53 -1.09 -1.09
CA ARG A 130 23.15 -0.72 -0.83
C ARG A 130 22.40 -1.93 -0.25
N LYS A 131 21.74 -1.71 0.89
CA LYS A 131 20.78 -2.68 1.44
C LYS A 131 19.44 -2.57 0.69
N HIS A 132 18.83 -3.70 0.44
CA HIS A 132 17.54 -3.85 -0.24
C HIS A 132 16.53 -4.48 0.70
N ALA A 133 15.27 -4.10 0.52
CA ALA A 133 14.18 -4.72 1.24
C ALA A 133 13.87 -6.09 0.63
N MET A 134 14.37 -7.15 1.27
CA MET A 134 14.19 -8.54 0.89
C MET A 134 13.07 -9.16 1.73
N TRP A 135 12.31 -10.05 1.12
CA TRP A 135 11.40 -10.94 1.83
C TRP A 135 12.15 -12.20 2.22
N VAL A 136 12.02 -12.60 3.47
CA VAL A 136 12.68 -13.74 4.08
C VAL A 136 11.61 -14.69 4.60
N LEU A 137 11.76 -15.97 4.31
CA LEU A 137 10.90 -17.02 4.85
C LEU A 137 11.14 -17.19 6.36
N GLN A 138 10.08 -17.37 7.13
CA GLN A 138 10.14 -17.59 8.58
C GLN A 138 9.67 -19.02 8.86
N ASP A 139 10.61 -19.96 8.94
CA ASP A 139 10.31 -21.40 9.10
C ASP A 139 10.21 -21.87 10.57
N GLY A 140 10.06 -20.94 11.52
CA GLY A 140 10.01 -21.25 12.94
C GLY A 140 8.65 -21.81 13.42
N GLY A 141 8.66 -23.01 14.00
CA GLY A 141 7.57 -23.54 14.85
C GLY A 141 6.24 -23.74 14.14
N VAL A 142 5.20 -23.00 14.58
CA VAL A 142 3.80 -23.10 14.06
C VAL A 142 3.68 -22.68 12.58
N ALA A 143 4.73 -22.12 12.00
CA ALA A 143 4.76 -21.66 10.61
C ALA A 143 4.39 -22.77 9.60
N GLY A 144 4.84 -24.01 9.81
CA GLY A 144 4.53 -25.14 8.91
C GLY A 144 3.02 -25.37 8.75
N THR A 145 2.31 -25.53 9.87
CA THR A 145 0.84 -25.73 9.87
C THR A 145 0.08 -24.57 9.21
N ARG A 146 0.56 -23.33 9.37
CA ARG A 146 -0.06 -22.15 8.75
C ARG A 146 0.17 -22.12 7.24
N TRP A 147 1.36 -22.49 6.78
CA TRP A 147 1.62 -22.66 5.36
C TRP A 147 0.72 -23.73 4.76
N ASP A 148 0.58 -24.89 5.41
CA ASP A 148 -0.25 -25.99 4.90
C ASP A 148 -1.74 -25.60 4.85
N ASN A 149 -2.22 -24.81 5.81
CA ASN A 149 -3.57 -24.24 5.75
C ASN A 149 -3.75 -23.29 4.56
N LEU A 150 -2.76 -22.44 4.26
CA LEU A 150 -2.83 -21.51 3.13
C LEU A 150 -2.72 -22.22 1.77
N THR A 151 -1.90 -23.26 1.66
CA THR A 151 -1.66 -23.98 0.40
C THR A 151 -2.70 -25.06 0.11
N SER A 152 -3.37 -25.61 1.13
CA SER A 152 -4.45 -26.59 0.96
C SER A 152 -5.73 -26.03 0.35
N GLY A 153 -5.88 -24.70 0.29
CA GLY A 153 -7.08 -24.05 -0.25
C GLY A 153 -8.31 -24.16 0.65
N THR A 154 -8.16 -24.65 1.89
CA THR A 154 -9.23 -24.77 2.88
C THR A 154 -9.68 -23.40 3.42
N VAL A 155 -8.85 -22.37 3.28
CA VAL A 155 -9.14 -21.03 3.80
C VAL A 155 -10.08 -20.27 2.86
N THR A 156 -11.21 -19.82 3.42
CA THR A 156 -12.18 -19.01 2.67
C THR A 156 -11.62 -17.64 2.28
N ALA A 157 -12.05 -17.16 1.10
CA ALA A 157 -11.72 -15.83 0.57
C ALA A 157 -11.88 -14.69 1.59
N ARG A 158 -12.98 -14.75 2.34
CA ARG A 158 -13.36 -13.73 3.32
C ARG A 158 -12.38 -13.69 4.50
N LEU A 159 -11.87 -14.85 4.93
CA LEU A 159 -10.89 -14.93 6.01
C LEU A 159 -9.54 -14.33 5.57
N LEU A 160 -9.09 -14.65 4.35
CA LEU A 160 -7.83 -14.12 3.80
C LEU A 160 -7.87 -12.60 3.64
N GLN A 161 -8.98 -12.06 3.14
CA GLN A 161 -9.16 -10.60 3.01
C GLN A 161 -9.13 -9.91 4.37
N ARG A 162 -9.79 -10.51 5.37
CA ARG A 162 -9.82 -9.97 6.74
C ARG A 162 -8.42 -9.93 7.35
N GLN A 163 -7.68 -11.04 7.28
CA GLN A 163 -6.32 -11.12 7.83
C GLN A 163 -5.34 -10.13 7.19
N GLY A 164 -5.38 -9.99 5.86
CA GLY A 164 -4.52 -9.04 5.16
C GLY A 164 -4.87 -7.57 5.47
N HIS A 165 -6.16 -7.26 5.60
CA HIS A 165 -6.62 -5.89 5.88
C HIS A 165 -6.35 -5.48 7.33
N GLU A 166 -6.56 -6.38 8.30
CA GLU A 166 -6.30 -6.14 9.72
C GLU A 166 -4.84 -5.73 9.94
N VAL A 167 -3.87 -6.41 9.32
CA VAL A 167 -2.45 -6.05 9.49
C VAL A 167 -2.06 -4.75 8.82
N VAL A 168 -2.68 -4.38 7.71
CA VAL A 168 -2.47 -3.06 7.12
C VAL A 168 -3.00 -1.96 8.05
N LEU A 169 -4.16 -2.18 8.68
CA LEU A 169 -4.73 -1.24 9.64
C LEU A 169 -3.91 -1.16 10.93
N GLU A 170 -3.49 -2.29 11.49
CA GLU A 170 -2.65 -2.36 12.69
C GLU A 170 -1.30 -1.68 12.46
N ALA A 171 -0.63 -1.97 11.34
CA ALA A 171 0.63 -1.32 11.00
C ALA A 171 0.47 0.20 10.77
N ALA A 172 -0.67 0.63 10.25
CA ALA A 172 -0.98 2.05 10.12
C ALA A 172 -1.24 2.69 11.50
N ALA A 173 -1.95 2.01 12.38
CA ALA A 173 -2.22 2.46 13.75
C ALA A 173 -0.93 2.53 14.59
N GLN A 174 -0.06 1.52 14.51
CA GLN A 174 1.24 1.51 15.18
C GLN A 174 2.11 2.67 14.72
N LYS A 175 2.21 2.91 13.41
CA LYS A 175 2.96 4.06 12.89
C LYS A 175 2.39 5.40 13.32
N ALA A 176 1.06 5.52 13.39
CA ALA A 176 0.43 6.73 13.91
C ALA A 176 0.77 6.93 15.39
N ALA A 177 0.72 5.87 16.20
CA ALA A 177 1.07 5.91 17.62
C ALA A 177 2.56 6.20 17.87
N GLU A 178 3.47 5.55 17.13
CA GLU A 178 4.92 5.83 17.18
C GLU A 178 5.22 7.29 16.87
N ARG A 179 4.50 7.86 15.90
CA ARG A 179 4.68 9.25 15.53
C ARG A 179 4.13 10.22 16.57
N GLU A 180 2.98 9.92 17.17
CA GLU A 180 2.45 10.70 18.29
C GLU A 180 3.41 10.65 19.49
N ALA A 181 3.99 9.47 19.80
CA ALA A 181 5.01 9.35 20.83
C ALA A 181 6.29 10.14 20.53
N ARG A 182 6.74 10.19 19.27
CA ARG A 182 7.90 11.03 18.85
C ARG A 182 7.61 12.53 18.93
N PHE A 183 6.35 12.92 18.71
CA PHE A 183 5.94 14.30 18.90
C PHE A 183 5.92 14.65 20.40
N GLU A 184 5.37 13.77 21.25
CA GLU A 184 5.37 13.95 22.71
C GLU A 184 6.79 13.96 23.30
N SER A 185 7.73 13.19 22.74
CA SER A 185 9.14 13.22 23.14
C SER A 185 9.92 14.44 22.63
N GLY A 186 9.32 15.26 21.76
CA GLY A 186 9.94 16.43 21.15
C GLY A 186 10.90 16.12 19.99
N GLU A 187 11.01 14.86 19.57
CA GLU A 187 11.78 14.48 18.37
C GLU A 187 11.13 15.00 17.07
N GLU A 188 9.79 15.05 17.03
CA GLU A 188 9.04 15.68 15.96
C GLU A 188 8.42 17.01 16.41
N THR A 189 8.54 18.04 15.57
CA THR A 189 8.01 19.39 15.87
C THR A 189 6.52 19.53 15.55
N ARG A 190 5.90 18.53 14.89
CA ARG A 190 4.51 18.61 14.42
C ARG A 190 3.83 17.26 14.52
N SER A 191 2.66 17.23 15.14
CA SER A 191 1.82 16.04 15.20
C SER A 191 1.16 15.76 13.84
N ASP A 192 0.65 14.54 13.64
CA ASP A 192 -0.12 14.22 12.45
C ASP A 192 -1.42 15.05 12.33
N LYS A 193 -1.99 15.44 13.48
CA LYS A 193 -3.14 16.36 13.54
C LYS A 193 -2.75 17.75 13.01
N ASP A 194 -1.58 18.27 13.35
CA ASP A 194 -1.09 19.56 12.85
C ASP A 194 -0.76 19.52 11.35
N VAL A 195 -0.24 18.39 10.87
CA VAL A 195 0.01 18.17 9.44
C VAL A 195 -1.31 18.03 8.66
N MET A 196 -2.37 17.55 9.30
CA MET A 196 -3.70 17.43 8.69
C MET A 196 -4.60 18.63 8.95
N ALA A 197 -4.27 19.54 9.86
CA ALA A 197 -4.99 20.78 10.07
C ALA A 197 -4.78 21.73 8.88
N TRP A 198 -5.85 21.97 8.12
CA TRP A 198 -5.86 22.93 7.00
C TRP A 198 -6.23 24.35 7.45
N ALA A 199 -6.95 24.48 8.56
CA ALA A 199 -7.60 25.72 9.00
C ALA A 199 -6.59 26.86 9.25
N ASP A 200 -5.48 26.57 9.93
CA ASP A 200 -4.57 27.61 10.43
C ASP A 200 -3.36 27.87 9.51
N ARG A 201 -3.37 27.35 8.28
CA ARG A 201 -2.23 27.52 7.36
C ARG A 201 -2.28 28.88 6.66
N PRO A 202 -1.33 29.80 6.92
CA PRO A 202 -1.29 31.07 6.20
C PRO A 202 -1.19 30.83 4.70
N LYS A 203 -1.95 31.63 3.95
CA LYS A 203 -2.07 31.50 2.49
C LYS A 203 -0.68 31.69 1.85
N GLY A 204 -0.12 30.61 1.29
CA GLY A 204 1.17 30.63 0.59
C GLY A 204 2.36 30.07 1.37
N PHE A 205 2.21 29.69 2.64
CA PHE A 205 3.31 29.15 3.45
C PHE A 205 3.37 27.61 3.36
N THR A 206 4.09 27.12 2.37
CA THR A 206 4.63 25.75 2.36
C THR A 206 6.13 25.90 2.13
N VAL A 207 6.94 25.23 2.97
CA VAL A 207 8.42 25.24 3.03
C VAL A 207 9.09 25.82 1.77
N THR A 208 9.91 26.84 1.99
CA THR A 208 10.43 27.91 1.10
C THR A 208 11.06 27.51 -0.24
N ALA A 209 11.18 26.22 -0.58
CA ALA A 209 11.77 25.76 -1.84
C ALA A 209 10.86 24.85 -2.70
N GLU A 210 9.68 24.45 -2.23
CA GLU A 210 8.83 23.53 -2.99
C GLU A 210 7.85 24.24 -3.94
N ARG A 211 8.40 24.72 -5.06
CA ARG A 211 7.72 24.87 -6.37
C ARG A 211 6.64 25.96 -6.45
N LEU A 212 7.08 27.19 -6.76
CA LEU A 212 6.24 28.30 -7.27
C LEU A 212 5.15 27.87 -8.26
N HIS A 213 5.43 26.92 -9.16
CA HIS A 213 4.46 26.40 -10.13
C HIS A 213 3.41 25.43 -9.53
N LEU A 214 3.75 24.65 -8.50
CA LEU A 214 2.78 23.82 -7.77
C LEU A 214 1.89 24.68 -6.88
N ASN A 215 2.44 25.76 -6.31
CA ASN A 215 1.65 26.70 -5.52
C ASN A 215 0.59 27.41 -6.36
N ARG A 216 0.87 27.80 -7.61
CA ARG A 216 -0.18 28.35 -8.50
C ARG A 216 -1.29 27.34 -8.83
N ARG A 217 -0.94 26.09 -9.19
CA ARG A 217 -1.93 25.06 -9.50
C ARG A 217 -2.76 24.65 -8.27
N ARG A 218 -2.13 24.54 -7.09
CA ARG A 218 -2.80 24.23 -5.83
C ARG A 218 -3.65 25.40 -5.35
N ALA A 219 -3.17 26.65 -5.45
CA ALA A 219 -3.94 27.84 -5.11
C ALA A 219 -5.22 27.95 -5.95
N ARG A 220 -5.16 27.74 -7.27
CA ARG A 220 -6.36 27.75 -8.14
C ARG A 220 -7.41 26.70 -7.78
N ARG A 221 -7.02 25.57 -7.18
CA ARG A 221 -7.93 24.51 -6.75
C ARG A 221 -8.22 24.53 -5.25
N ARG A 222 -7.65 25.47 -4.50
CA ARG A 222 -7.76 25.54 -3.03
C ARG A 222 -9.18 25.90 -2.63
N ASP A 223 -9.72 26.97 -3.19
CA ASP A 223 -11.07 27.44 -2.88
C ASP A 223 -12.11 26.34 -3.14
N PHE A 224 -12.02 25.67 -4.28
CA PHE A 224 -12.87 24.51 -4.58
C PHE A 224 -12.71 23.37 -3.55
N LYS A 225 -11.48 23.05 -3.15
CA LYS A 225 -11.22 21.98 -2.19
C LYS A 225 -11.69 22.33 -0.78
N GLU A 226 -11.55 23.59 -0.37
CA GLU A 226 -12.01 24.09 0.93
C GLU A 226 -13.54 24.13 0.98
N VAL A 227 -14.21 24.63 -0.06
CA VAL A 227 -15.68 24.58 -0.18
C VAL A 227 -16.17 23.14 -0.16
N HIS A 228 -15.55 22.24 -0.93
CA HIS A 228 -15.93 20.83 -0.96
C HIS A 228 -15.67 20.14 0.40
N ALA A 229 -14.57 20.46 1.09
CA ALA A 229 -14.27 19.90 2.40
C ALA A 229 -15.26 20.40 3.47
N ALA A 230 -15.58 21.69 3.45
CA ALA A 230 -16.57 22.30 4.34
C ALA A 230 -17.98 21.71 4.10
N ALA A 231 -18.40 21.57 2.84
CA ALA A 231 -19.67 20.93 2.49
C ALA A 231 -19.75 19.48 3.01
N LYS A 232 -18.67 18.71 2.84
CA LYS A 232 -18.58 17.34 3.34
C LYS A 232 -18.58 17.25 4.87
N ALA A 233 -17.97 18.22 5.55
CA ALA A 233 -17.98 18.31 7.01
C ALA A 233 -19.38 18.66 7.54
N ALA A 234 -20.07 19.61 6.89
CA ALA A 234 -21.45 19.96 7.21
C ALA A 234 -22.39 18.76 7.00
N GLU A 235 -22.26 18.04 5.89
CA GLU A 235 -23.05 16.82 5.62
C GLU A 235 -22.83 15.77 6.71
N ARG A 236 -21.58 15.58 7.17
CA ARG A 236 -21.27 14.67 8.28
C ARG A 236 -21.94 15.12 9.58
N ALA A 237 -21.84 16.41 9.93
CA ALA A 237 -22.46 16.95 11.13
C ALA A 237 -24.00 16.79 11.11
N GLU A 238 -24.64 17.03 9.96
CA GLU A 238 -26.07 16.75 9.78
C GLU A 238 -26.39 15.27 9.98
N THR A 239 -25.61 14.37 9.39
CA THR A 239 -25.83 12.93 9.55
C THR A 239 -25.65 12.49 11.00
N GLU A 240 -24.65 13.02 11.71
CA GLU A 240 -24.41 12.71 13.12
C GLU A 240 -25.55 13.22 14.00
N ALA A 241 -26.05 14.44 13.76
CA ALA A 241 -27.20 14.99 14.48
C ALA A 241 -28.47 14.13 14.28
N LEU A 242 -28.77 13.75 13.04
CA LEU A 242 -29.91 12.88 12.74
C LEU A 242 -29.76 11.49 13.38
N THR A 243 -28.54 10.93 13.39
CA THR A 243 -28.29 9.65 14.07
C THR A 243 -28.48 9.75 15.58
N ARG A 244 -28.06 10.85 16.20
CA ARG A 244 -28.28 11.08 17.65
C ARG A 244 -29.76 11.18 17.98
N GLU A 245 -30.51 11.97 17.22
CA GLU A 245 -31.97 12.12 17.42
C GLU A 245 -32.71 10.78 17.25
N LEU A 246 -32.31 9.97 16.26
CA LEU A 246 -32.89 8.65 16.05
C LEU A 246 -32.57 7.69 17.20
N VAL A 247 -31.34 7.72 17.72
CA VAL A 247 -30.94 6.92 18.90
C VAL A 247 -31.73 7.34 20.14
N GLU A 248 -31.95 8.63 20.35
CA GLU A 248 -32.78 9.13 21.47
C GLU A 248 -34.24 8.70 21.34
N LYS A 249 -34.83 8.78 20.14
CA LYS A 249 -36.20 8.30 19.88
C LYS A 249 -36.37 6.80 20.06
N LEU A 250 -35.33 6.00 19.79
CA LEU A 250 -35.36 4.56 20.04
C LEU A 250 -35.22 4.26 21.54
N ARG A 251 -34.38 5.01 22.26
CA ARG A 251 -34.20 4.86 23.72
C ARG A 251 -35.44 5.23 24.52
N SER A 252 -36.21 6.23 24.10
CA SER A 252 -37.44 6.64 24.79
C SER A 252 -38.65 5.72 24.53
N LYS A 253 -38.55 4.83 23.54
CA LYS A 253 -39.59 3.83 23.21
C LYS A 253 -39.32 2.44 23.82
N ALA A 254 -38.12 2.22 24.32
CA ALA A 254 -37.72 1.00 25.02
C ALA A 254 -37.99 1.16 26.52
#